data_AF-A0A2U1K9Q7-F1
#
_entry.id   AF-A0A2U1K9Q7-F1
#
_cell.length_a   1.000
_cell.length_b   1.000
_cell.length_c   1.000
_cell.angle_alpha   90.00
_cell.angle_beta   90.00
_cell.angle_gamma   90.00
#
_symmetry.space_group_name_H-M   'P 1'
#
loop_
_entity.id
_entity.type
_entity.pdbx_description
1 polymer ?
#
loop_
_entity_poly.entity_id
_entity_poly.type
_entity_poly.pdbx_seq_one_letter_code
_entity_poly.pdbx_strand_id
1 'polypeptide(L)'
;MMILNSKGPLSSTFPVENRNTLITMRTLKAHLDRTKNLSFVKLISDFHLLLLLARFLDVNTDVPALAGCVRAQATIPEGYQIIIESMAASG
;
A
#
# COMPACT_ATOMS: atom_id res chain seq x y z
N MET A 1 -0.39 10.82 32.41
CA MET A 1 0.41 10.47 31.20
C MET A 1 -0.58 10.09 30.10
N MET A 2 -0.84 11.01 29.18
CA MET A 2 -1.78 10.83 28.09
C MET A 2 -1.01 10.15 26.96
N ILE A 3 -1.29 8.86 26.74
CA ILE A 3 -0.78 8.16 25.56
C ILE A 3 -1.46 8.80 24.35
N LEU A 4 -0.77 9.78 23.75
CA LEU A 4 -1.09 10.28 22.42
C LEU A 4 -1.06 9.08 21.50
N ASN A 5 -2.24 8.65 21.05
CA ASN A 5 -2.40 7.67 20.01
C ASN A 5 -1.65 8.18 18.77
N SER A 6 -0.40 7.78 18.62
CA SER A 6 0.46 8.11 17.50
C SER A 6 -0.06 7.37 16.26
N LYS A 7 -1.17 7.87 15.72
CA LYS A 7 -1.59 7.57 14.35
C LYS A 7 -0.54 8.22 13.44
N GLY A 8 0.56 7.50 13.23
CA GLY A 8 1.55 7.84 12.22
C GLY A 8 0.91 7.84 10.83
N PRO A 9 1.62 8.31 9.79
CA PRO A 9 1.07 8.41 8.42
C PRO A 9 0.70 7.05 7.81
N LEU A 10 1.05 5.94 8.45
CA LEU A 10 0.76 4.58 8.02
C LEU A 10 -0.51 4.06 8.71
N SER A 11 -1.50 3.69 7.91
CA SER A 11 -2.66 2.91 8.34
C SER A 11 -2.33 1.40 8.35
N SER A 12 -3.13 0.60 9.05
CA SER A 12 -3.06 -0.86 9.04
C SER A 12 -4.46 -1.45 8.84
N THR A 13 -5.10 -0.98 7.78
CA THR A 13 -6.45 -1.35 7.35
C THR A 13 -6.46 -2.45 6.29
N PHE A 14 -5.34 -2.69 5.62
CA PHE A 14 -5.14 -3.81 4.72
C PHE A 14 -4.98 -5.12 5.53
N PRO A 15 -5.54 -6.24 5.05
CA PRO A 15 -5.46 -7.50 5.77
C PRO A 15 -3.99 -7.91 6.01
N VAL A 16 -3.72 -8.31 7.25
CA VAL A 16 -2.38 -8.70 7.73
C VAL A 16 -1.96 -10.01 7.07
N GLU A 17 -0.81 -10.01 6.38
CA GLU A 17 -0.15 -11.24 5.94
C GLU A 17 0.09 -12.14 7.16
N ASN A 18 -0.21 -13.44 7.07
CA ASN A 18 -0.05 -14.46 8.12
C ASN A 18 -1.24 -14.76 9.06
N ARG A 19 -2.46 -14.25 8.80
CA ARG A 19 -3.71 -14.79 9.40
C ARG A 19 -4.41 -15.79 8.48
N ASN A 20 -3.80 -16.95 8.22
CA ASN A 20 -4.42 -18.11 7.53
C ASN A 20 -5.21 -17.83 6.22
N THR A 21 -5.03 -16.66 5.61
CA THR A 21 -5.77 -16.20 4.44
C THR A 21 -4.73 -15.82 3.40
N LEU A 22 -4.73 -16.52 2.27
CA LEU A 22 -3.89 -16.14 1.13
C LEU A 22 -4.28 -14.73 0.70
N ILE A 23 -3.34 -13.78 0.82
CA ILE A 23 -3.50 -12.48 0.18
C ILE A 23 -3.36 -12.71 -1.32
N THR A 24 -4.44 -12.51 -2.03
CA THR A 24 -4.52 -12.70 -3.50
C THR A 24 -4.52 -11.34 -4.18
N MET A 25 -4.19 -11.30 -5.47
CA MET A 25 -4.31 -10.07 -6.27
C MET A 25 -5.77 -9.54 -6.30
N ARG A 26 -6.77 -10.41 -6.10
CA ARG A 26 -8.17 -10.02 -5.85
C ARG A 26 -8.35 -9.19 -4.59
N THR A 27 -7.59 -9.46 -3.52
CA THR A 27 -7.58 -8.67 -2.29
C THR A 27 -7.00 -7.27 -2.53
N LEU A 28 -5.94 -7.19 -3.33
CA LEU A 28 -5.39 -5.92 -3.79
C LEU A 28 -6.44 -5.12 -4.58
N LYS A 29 -7.08 -5.75 -5.58
CA LYS A 29 -8.15 -5.13 -6.37
C LYS A 29 -9.30 -4.60 -5.52
N ALA A 30 -9.83 -5.42 -4.60
CA ALA A 30 -10.91 -5.00 -3.71
C ALA A 30 -10.51 -3.82 -2.81
N HIS A 31 -9.24 -3.77 -2.39
CA HIS A 31 -8.72 -2.63 -1.64
C HIS A 31 -8.64 -1.36 -2.50
N LEU A 32 -8.15 -1.47 -3.76
CA LEU A 32 -8.13 -0.35 -4.71
C LEU A 32 -9.55 0.17 -4.97
N ASP A 33 -10.49 -0.74 -5.26
CA ASP A 33 -11.88 -0.38 -5.56
C ASP A 33 -12.58 0.32 -4.38
N ARG A 34 -12.31 -0.13 -3.14
CA ARG A 34 -12.86 0.48 -1.92
C ARG A 34 -12.29 1.88 -1.64
N THR A 35 -11.07 2.14 -2.09
CA THR A 35 -10.32 3.37 -1.82
C THR A 35 -10.21 4.30 -3.02
N LYS A 36 -10.90 4.01 -4.14
CA LYS A 36 -10.87 4.78 -5.39
C LYS A 36 -11.17 6.28 -5.27
N ASN A 37 -11.85 6.70 -4.20
CA ASN A 37 -12.18 8.11 -3.93
C ASN A 37 -11.06 8.84 -3.16
N LEU A 38 -9.97 8.14 -2.81
CA LEU A 38 -8.81 8.68 -2.12
C LEU A 38 -7.66 8.88 -3.10
N SER A 39 -6.76 9.81 -2.79
CA SER A 39 -5.50 9.95 -3.51
C SER A 39 -4.66 8.68 -3.39
N PHE A 40 -3.97 8.29 -4.47
CA PHE A 40 -3.18 7.06 -4.53
C PHE A 40 -2.15 6.91 -3.38
N VAL A 41 -1.54 8.01 -2.94
CA VAL A 41 -0.63 7.98 -1.78
C VAL A 41 -1.32 7.52 -0.49
N LYS A 42 -2.58 7.92 -0.25
CA LYS A 42 -3.36 7.49 0.92
C LYS A 42 -3.76 6.02 0.84
N LEU A 43 -3.96 5.53 -0.39
CA LEU A 43 -4.24 4.12 -0.66
C LEU A 43 -3.03 3.27 -0.28
N ILE A 44 -1.84 3.64 -0.76
CA ILE A 44 -0.62 2.88 -0.48
C ILE A 44 0.01 3.19 0.89
N SER A 45 -0.58 4.13 1.66
CA SER A 45 -0.19 4.44 3.04
C SER A 45 -0.66 3.34 4.01
N ASP A 46 -0.49 2.08 3.63
CA ASP A 46 -0.81 0.93 4.45
C ASP A 46 0.39 -0.02 4.50
N PHE A 47 0.84 -0.33 5.71
CA PHE A 47 2.06 -1.11 5.91
C PHE A 47 1.96 -2.51 5.30
N HIS A 48 0.82 -3.20 5.44
CA HIS A 48 0.66 -4.55 4.90
C HIS A 48 0.51 -4.54 3.37
N LEU A 49 -0.03 -3.47 2.80
CA LEU A 49 -0.03 -3.28 1.35
C LEU A 49 1.41 -3.07 0.83
N LEU A 50 2.21 -2.24 1.50
CA LEU A 50 3.61 -2.05 1.11
C LEU A 50 4.43 -3.35 1.21
N LEU A 51 4.19 -4.17 2.23
CA LEU A 51 4.81 -5.51 2.34
C LEU A 51 4.40 -6.43 1.19
N LEU A 52 3.12 -6.44 0.81
CA LEU A 52 2.66 -7.20 -0.35
C LEU A 52 3.34 -6.73 -1.63
N LEU A 53 3.42 -5.42 -1.85
CA LEU A 53 4.06 -4.83 -3.03
C LEU A 53 5.57 -5.13 -3.06
N ALA A 54 6.24 -5.14 -1.91
CA ALA A 54 7.66 -5.49 -1.78
C ALA A 54 7.99 -6.93 -2.24
N ARG A 55 6.98 -7.80 -2.40
CA ARG A 55 7.16 -9.14 -2.98
C ARG A 55 7.33 -9.12 -4.51
N PHE A 56 6.97 -8.02 -5.16
CA PHE A 56 6.96 -7.86 -6.62
C PHE A 56 7.84 -6.70 -7.10
N LEU A 57 8.12 -5.75 -6.22
CA LEU A 57 8.98 -4.58 -6.49
C LEU A 57 10.36 -4.77 -5.87
N ASP A 58 11.35 -4.03 -6.35
CA ASP A 58 12.71 -4.10 -5.80
C ASP A 58 12.75 -3.49 -4.39
N VAL A 59 13.19 -4.29 -3.42
CA VAL A 59 13.22 -3.91 -1.99
C VAL A 59 14.26 -2.82 -1.67
N ASN A 60 15.28 -2.67 -2.51
CA ASN A 60 16.37 -1.71 -2.32
C ASN A 60 16.10 -0.38 -3.01
N THR A 61 15.28 -0.35 -4.06
CA THR A 61 14.99 0.88 -4.83
C THR A 61 13.54 1.32 -4.74
N ASP A 62 12.59 0.45 -5.06
CA ASP A 62 11.18 0.81 -5.22
C ASP A 62 10.48 0.98 -3.87
N VAL A 63 10.73 0.06 -2.94
CA VAL A 63 10.12 0.11 -1.61
C VAL A 63 10.53 1.39 -0.85
N PRO A 64 11.82 1.79 -0.81
CA PRO A 64 12.22 3.06 -0.22
C PRO A 64 11.62 4.28 -0.93
N ALA A 65 11.49 4.24 -2.26
CA ALA A 65 10.86 5.33 -3.02
C ALA A 65 9.39 5.51 -2.64
N LEU A 66 8.61 4.41 -2.63
CA LEU A 66 7.20 4.42 -2.23
C LEU A 66 7.02 4.83 -0.77
N ALA A 67 7.86 4.30 0.14
CA ALA A 67 7.85 4.69 1.54
C ALA A 67 8.19 6.18 1.72
N GLY A 68 9.11 6.71 0.91
CA GLY A 68 9.43 8.13 0.86
C GLY A 68 8.23 9.00 0.47
N CYS A 69 7.50 8.59 -0.57
CA CYS A 69 6.28 9.28 -0.99
C CYS A 69 5.18 9.20 0.09
N VAL A 70 4.99 8.04 0.71
CA VAL A 70 4.03 7.85 1.81
C VAL A 70 4.40 8.74 3.01
N ARG A 71 5.68 8.77 3.40
CA ARG A 71 6.16 9.62 4.49
C ARG A 71 5.93 11.11 4.21
N ALA A 72 6.21 11.54 2.98
CA ALA A 72 6.04 12.93 2.56
C ALA A 72 4.58 13.28 2.19
N GLN A 73 3.67 12.29 2.17
CA GLN A 73 2.33 12.41 1.58
C GLN A 73 2.36 13.03 0.17
N ALA A 74 3.38 12.67 -0.61
CA ALA A 74 3.62 13.18 -1.95
C ALA A 74 2.94 12.31 -3.01
N THR A 75 2.74 12.87 -4.20
CA THR A 75 2.21 12.15 -5.35
C THR A 75 3.09 10.95 -5.70
N ILE A 76 2.47 9.80 -5.91
CA ILE A 76 3.16 8.58 -6.36
C ILE A 76 3.48 8.74 -7.86
N PRO A 77 4.71 8.46 -8.31
CA PRO A 77 5.03 8.48 -9.74
C PRO A 77 4.09 7.58 -10.56
N GLU A 78 3.65 8.06 -11.73
CA GLU A 78 2.66 7.37 -12.57
C GLU A 78 3.06 5.93 -12.91
N GLY A 79 4.35 5.69 -13.18
CA GLY A 79 4.86 4.35 -13.45
C GLY A 79 4.53 3.34 -12.34
N TYR A 80 4.64 3.73 -11.07
CA TYR A 80 4.25 2.87 -9.96
C TYR A 80 2.75 2.67 -9.87
N GLN A 81 1.95 3.70 -10.17
CA GLN A 81 0.49 3.58 -10.18
C GLN A 81 0.04 2.53 -11.20
N ILE A 82 0.55 2.61 -12.43
CA ILE A 82 0.24 1.67 -13.51
C ILE A 82 0.64 0.24 -13.14
N ILE A 83 1.83 0.04 -12.56
CA ILE A 83 2.29 -1.30 -12.15
C ILE A 83 1.36 -1.90 -11.10
N ILE A 84 1.03 -1.14 -10.05
CA ILE A 84 0.16 -1.58 -8.96
C ILE A 84 -1.26 -1.87 -9.47
N GLU A 85 -1.79 -1.02 -10.35
CA GLU A 85 -3.10 -1.25 -10.98
C GLU A 85 -3.10 -2.48 -11.89
N SER A 86 -2.01 -2.70 -12.64
CA SER A 86 -1.84 -3.88 -13.50
C SER A 86 -1.78 -5.18 -12.68
N MET A 87 -1.08 -5.16 -11.53
CA MET A 87 -1.07 -6.26 -10.58
C MET A 87 -2.48 -6.59 -10.07
N ALA A 88 -3.27 -5.55 -9.77
CA ALA A 88 -4.65 -5.71 -9.33
C ALA A 88 -5.59 -6.21 -10.44
N ALA A 89 -5.36 -5.82 -11.69
CA ALA A 89 -6.15 -6.23 -12.85
C ALA A 89 -5.87 -7.68 -13.28
N SER A 90 -4.70 -8.23 -12.94
CA SER A 90 -4.27 -9.58 -13.32
C SER A 90 -4.80 -10.70 -12.40
N GLY A 91 -5.68 -10.37 -11.43
CA GLY A 91 -6.11 -11.24 -10.32
C GLY A 91 -7.60 -11.54 -10.21
#